data_AF-A0A9X9ACJ1-F1
#
_entry.id   AF-A0A9X9ACJ1-F1
#
_cell.length_a   1.000
_cell.length_b   1.000
_cell.length_c   1.000
_cell.angle_alpha   90.00
_cell.angle_beta   90.00
_cell.angle_gamma   90.00
#
_symmetry.space_group_name_H-M   'P 1'
#
loop_
_entity.id
_entity.type
_entity.pdbx_description
1 polymer ?
#
loop_
_entity_poly.entity_id
_entity_poly.type
_entity_poly.pdbx_seq_one_letter_code
_entity_poly.pdbx_strand_id
1 'polypeptide(L)'
;MNFRQLALNNVKGNWRNYKAFLISSCLSIVVFFMYASFIYHPDVVSGNISMRKMITKGLESMNYIVVIFSALFILYANSTFLRARKKEFGLLTLIGGTKSQLGRMIILEQLMLGSIAIVVGIGAGMLCSKLFFQALSVLLKIDKTLPLVWNSKAVLITAGVYFILFLILSLFSVWTVGRLQIIDLLREARKQKVEPFAFTWLCVVGIGCIIVAYVLSFQVTFMNFIILFLPIVGLTIGGTYLLFTQGSTVVLKALQKRKKSFYTYPNMFVLSNLIYKMKDNARFLFVISIITAVVSSAVGTLYVFFEDMSYKTVTSTPHAISYEEKGIHTHNVIKEGKTKELIKKHGFEEAREVTYVKLPGTQKITMFNSEHEMPMAIVSEKEYNAEVRKQKREQVREVHNAPGSATMVIMDMANDMMKIDRSKPYEIKINGQTQSVQLNKPTSFSVFND
;
A
#
# COMPACT_ATOMS: atom_id res chain seq x y z
N MET A 1 -34.66 -33.77 16.08
CA MET A 1 -34.38 -32.47 15.42
C MET A 1 -33.12 -32.64 14.56
N ASN A 2 -33.17 -32.33 13.27
CA ASN A 2 -32.01 -32.53 12.39
C ASN A 2 -30.93 -31.46 12.65
N PHE A 3 -29.64 -31.82 12.52
CA PHE A 3 -28.50 -30.90 12.71
C PHE A 3 -28.64 -29.60 11.90
N ARG A 4 -29.21 -29.68 10.70
CA ARG A 4 -29.49 -28.51 9.84
C ARG A 4 -30.51 -27.55 10.46
N GLN A 5 -31.58 -28.06 11.07
CA GLN A 5 -32.61 -27.25 11.73
C GLN A 5 -32.07 -26.59 13.01
N LEU A 6 -31.20 -27.30 13.74
CA LEU A 6 -30.53 -26.79 14.93
C LEU A 6 -29.57 -25.63 14.58
N ALA A 7 -28.77 -25.78 13.51
CA ALA A 7 -27.91 -24.72 13.00
C ALA A 7 -28.71 -23.47 12.57
N LEU A 8 -29.82 -23.65 11.84
CA LEU A 8 -30.69 -22.55 11.40
C LEU A 8 -31.32 -21.79 12.57
N ASN A 9 -31.81 -22.51 13.57
CA ASN A 9 -32.40 -21.90 14.77
C ASN A 9 -31.34 -21.18 15.61
N ASN A 10 -30.11 -21.70 15.68
CA ASN A 10 -29.00 -21.01 16.35
C ASN A 10 -28.64 -19.69 15.65
N VAL A 11 -28.55 -19.68 14.32
CA VAL A 11 -28.23 -18.47 13.54
C VAL A 11 -29.30 -17.40 13.73
N LYS A 12 -30.59 -17.78 13.67
CA LYS A 12 -31.71 -16.85 13.90
C LYS A 12 -31.76 -16.35 15.34
N GLY A 13 -31.55 -17.24 16.33
CA GLY A 13 -31.68 -16.90 17.75
C GLY A 13 -30.57 -15.99 18.29
N ASN A 14 -29.35 -16.06 17.73
CA ASN A 14 -28.19 -15.31 18.24
C ASN A 14 -27.63 -14.26 17.25
N TRP A 15 -28.49 -13.71 16.36
CA TRP A 15 -28.12 -12.81 15.25
C TRP A 15 -27.18 -11.65 15.64
N ARG A 16 -27.32 -11.12 16.86
CA ARG A 16 -26.47 -10.03 17.39
C ARG A 16 -24.99 -10.40 17.49
N ASN A 17 -24.66 -11.67 17.66
CA ASN A 17 -23.29 -12.18 17.68
C ASN A 17 -22.80 -12.57 16.28
N TYR A 18 -23.71 -12.97 15.38
CA TYR A 18 -23.38 -13.34 13.99
C TYR A 18 -23.11 -12.14 13.07
N LYS A 19 -23.75 -11.00 13.32
CA LYS A 19 -23.61 -9.81 12.46
C LYS A 19 -22.16 -9.32 12.31
N ALA A 20 -21.33 -9.42 13.35
CA ALA A 20 -19.93 -8.98 13.29
C ALA A 20 -19.13 -9.83 12.29
N PHE A 21 -19.32 -11.15 12.32
CA PHE A 21 -18.70 -12.08 11.37
C PHE A 21 -19.21 -11.89 9.94
N LEU A 22 -20.52 -11.74 9.77
CA LEU A 22 -21.13 -11.51 8.46
C LEU A 22 -20.70 -10.19 7.84
N ILE A 23 -20.76 -9.08 8.58
CA ILE A 23 -20.36 -7.75 8.08
C ILE A 23 -18.88 -7.74 7.69
N SER A 24 -18.02 -8.30 8.55
CA SER A 24 -16.59 -8.43 8.30
C SER A 24 -16.29 -9.21 7.02
N SER A 25 -16.95 -10.35 6.85
CA SER A 25 -16.79 -11.21 5.68
C SER A 25 -17.33 -10.55 4.40
N CYS A 26 -18.53 -9.96 4.46
CA CYS A 26 -19.13 -9.26 3.33
C CYS A 26 -18.24 -8.11 2.85
N LEU A 27 -17.70 -7.30 3.76
CA LEU A 27 -16.82 -6.19 3.39
C LEU A 27 -15.57 -6.67 2.64
N SER A 28 -14.96 -7.76 3.11
CA SER A 28 -13.82 -8.40 2.43
C SER A 28 -14.17 -8.83 1.01
N ILE A 29 -15.33 -9.49 0.85
CA ILE A 29 -15.82 -10.00 -0.44
C ILE A 29 -16.12 -8.84 -1.39
N VAL A 30 -16.73 -7.77 -0.90
CA VAL A 30 -16.99 -6.53 -1.65
C VAL A 30 -15.69 -5.97 -2.23
N VAL A 31 -14.66 -5.80 -1.40
CA VAL A 31 -13.38 -5.23 -1.83
C VAL A 31 -12.70 -6.13 -2.86
N PHE A 32 -12.62 -7.44 -2.60
CA PHE A 32 -12.05 -8.39 -3.56
C PHE A 32 -12.81 -8.38 -4.89
N PHE A 33 -14.15 -8.36 -4.84
CA PHE A 33 -14.99 -8.35 -6.02
C PHE A 33 -14.80 -7.08 -6.86
N MET A 34 -14.61 -5.91 -6.24
CA MET A 34 -14.31 -4.66 -6.94
C MET A 34 -13.01 -4.76 -7.74
N TYR A 35 -11.94 -5.28 -7.14
CA TYR A 35 -10.67 -5.49 -7.83
C TYR A 35 -10.77 -6.53 -8.94
N ALA A 36 -11.39 -7.68 -8.66
CA ALA A 36 -11.60 -8.73 -9.65
C ALA A 36 -12.42 -8.23 -10.85
N SER A 37 -13.50 -7.47 -10.60
CA SER A 37 -14.37 -6.92 -11.64
C SER A 37 -13.64 -5.94 -12.54
N PHE A 38 -12.72 -5.15 -11.99
CA PHE A 38 -11.88 -4.24 -12.79
C PHE A 38 -10.85 -5.00 -13.64
N ILE A 39 -10.13 -5.97 -13.05
CA ILE A 39 -9.09 -6.74 -13.75
C ILE A 39 -9.64 -7.42 -15.00
N TYR A 40 -10.84 -7.99 -14.90
CA TYR A 40 -11.48 -8.70 -16.01
C TYR A 40 -12.38 -7.81 -16.87
N HIS A 41 -12.45 -6.50 -16.63
CA HIS A 41 -13.32 -5.58 -17.37
C HIS A 41 -12.94 -5.55 -18.86
N PRO A 42 -13.90 -5.65 -19.81
CA PRO A 42 -13.61 -5.73 -21.24
C PRO A 42 -12.77 -4.54 -21.72
N ASP A 43 -13.09 -3.30 -21.35
CA ASP A 43 -12.29 -2.12 -21.77
C ASP A 43 -10.86 -2.13 -21.22
N VAL A 44 -10.62 -2.77 -20.08
CA VAL A 44 -9.27 -2.96 -19.53
C VAL A 44 -8.57 -4.11 -20.27
N VAL A 45 -9.33 -5.11 -20.73
CA VAL A 45 -8.81 -6.33 -21.39
C VAL A 45 -8.68 -6.18 -22.92
N SER A 46 -9.37 -5.24 -23.56
CA SER A 46 -9.31 -4.99 -25.01
C SER A 46 -8.87 -3.57 -25.36
N GLY A 47 -8.89 -2.64 -24.40
CA GLY A 47 -8.50 -1.25 -24.65
C GLY A 47 -7.00 -1.06 -24.88
N ASN A 48 -6.69 -0.08 -25.72
CA ASN A 48 -5.33 0.38 -26.03
C ASN A 48 -4.81 1.35 -24.94
N ILE A 49 -4.95 0.96 -23.66
CA ILE A 49 -4.51 1.78 -22.53
C ILE A 49 -2.99 1.62 -22.39
N SER A 50 -2.25 2.71 -22.57
CA SER A 50 -0.81 2.78 -22.29
C SER A 50 -0.55 2.28 -20.86
N MET A 51 0.47 1.43 -20.67
CA MET A 51 0.82 0.87 -19.36
C MET A 51 -0.18 -0.13 -18.74
N ARG A 52 -1.18 -0.60 -19.52
CA ARG A 52 -2.17 -1.62 -19.10
C ARG A 52 -1.56 -2.81 -18.36
N LYS A 53 -0.50 -3.43 -18.91
CA LYS A 53 0.12 -4.63 -18.32
C LYS A 53 0.65 -4.37 -16.91
N MET A 54 1.15 -3.17 -16.63
CA MET A 54 1.62 -2.80 -15.29
C MET A 54 0.45 -2.56 -14.33
N ILE A 55 -0.60 -1.88 -14.80
CA ILE A 55 -1.82 -1.63 -14.00
C ILE A 55 -2.51 -2.95 -13.64
N THR A 56 -2.73 -3.85 -14.61
CA THR A 56 -3.38 -5.15 -14.35
C THR A 56 -2.56 -6.02 -13.41
N LYS A 57 -1.24 -6.11 -13.60
CA LYS A 57 -0.35 -6.84 -12.68
C LYS A 57 -0.33 -6.24 -11.28
N GLY A 58 -0.36 -4.91 -11.18
CA GLY A 58 -0.44 -4.21 -9.89
C GLY A 58 -1.73 -4.55 -9.14
N LEU A 59 -2.87 -4.51 -9.83
CA LEU A 59 -4.18 -4.86 -9.26
C LEU A 59 -4.29 -6.35 -8.90
N GLU A 60 -3.74 -7.26 -9.71
CA GLU A 60 -3.63 -8.69 -9.36
C GLU A 60 -2.83 -8.88 -8.06
N SER A 61 -1.71 -8.16 -7.93
CA SER A 61 -0.88 -8.17 -6.71
C SER A 61 -1.68 -7.70 -5.49
N MET A 62 -2.47 -6.64 -5.64
CA MET A 62 -3.36 -6.15 -4.58
C MET A 62 -4.43 -7.20 -4.21
N ASN A 63 -4.94 -7.95 -5.19
CA ASN A 63 -5.96 -8.96 -4.94
C ASN A 63 -5.42 -10.10 -4.05
N TYR A 64 -4.17 -10.51 -4.24
CA TYR A 64 -3.50 -11.47 -3.34
C TYR A 64 -3.39 -10.93 -1.91
N ILE A 65 -2.99 -9.66 -1.75
CA ILE A 65 -2.92 -9.00 -0.44
C ILE A 65 -4.30 -8.98 0.23
N VAL A 66 -5.35 -8.63 -0.52
CA VAL A 66 -6.73 -8.63 -0.02
C VAL A 66 -7.13 -10.00 0.48
N VAL A 67 -6.80 -11.10 -0.22
CA VAL A 67 -7.11 -12.47 0.25
C VAL A 67 -6.42 -12.78 1.57
N ILE A 68 -5.14 -12.42 1.73
CA ILE A 68 -4.40 -12.64 2.97
C ILE A 68 -5.03 -11.85 4.14
N PHE A 69 -5.33 -10.57 3.92
CA PHE A 69 -6.00 -9.74 4.92
C PHE A 69 -7.41 -10.26 5.25
N SER A 70 -8.14 -10.72 4.25
CA SER A 70 -9.45 -11.34 4.41
C SER A 70 -9.36 -12.59 5.28
N ALA A 71 -8.37 -13.45 5.05
CA ALA A 71 -8.14 -14.64 5.87
C ALA A 71 -7.87 -14.27 7.33
N LEU A 72 -7.01 -13.29 7.60
CA LEU A 72 -6.74 -12.81 8.96
C LEU A 72 -7.98 -12.23 9.64
N PHE A 73 -8.72 -11.38 8.92
CA PHE A 73 -9.89 -10.69 9.47
C PHE A 73 -11.04 -11.66 9.73
N ILE A 74 -11.30 -12.60 8.82
CA ILE A 74 -12.30 -13.64 9.00
C ILE A 74 -11.88 -14.61 10.11
N LEU A 75 -10.59 -14.97 10.23
CA LEU A 75 -10.09 -15.79 11.34
C LEU A 75 -10.29 -15.10 12.69
N TYR A 76 -10.00 -13.80 12.77
CA TYR A 76 -10.25 -13.00 13.96
C TYR A 76 -11.74 -12.93 14.30
N ALA A 77 -12.59 -12.65 13.31
CA ALA A 77 -14.04 -12.60 13.48
C ALA A 77 -14.59 -13.96 13.95
N ASN A 78 -14.07 -15.04 13.39
CA ASN A 78 -14.42 -16.41 13.76
C ASN A 78 -13.98 -16.76 15.19
N SER A 79 -12.80 -16.32 15.61
CA SER A 79 -12.33 -16.52 16.98
C SER A 79 -13.23 -15.81 18.00
N THR A 80 -13.66 -14.58 17.69
CA THR A 80 -14.61 -13.80 18.51
C THR A 80 -15.97 -14.47 18.53
N PHE A 81 -16.43 -14.96 17.39
CA PHE A 81 -17.67 -15.71 17.24
C PHE A 81 -17.69 -16.99 18.10
N LEU A 82 -16.64 -17.81 18.01
CA LEU A 82 -16.48 -19.01 18.85
C LEU A 82 -16.40 -18.64 20.33
N ARG A 83 -15.72 -17.52 20.67
CA ARG A 83 -15.60 -17.05 22.06
C ARG A 83 -16.94 -16.65 22.67
N ALA A 84 -17.82 -16.02 21.90
CA ALA A 84 -19.17 -15.65 22.34
C ALA A 84 -20.04 -16.87 22.67
N ARG A 85 -19.81 -18.00 21.99
CA ARG A 85 -20.59 -19.24 22.13
C ARG A 85 -19.96 -20.30 23.04
N LYS A 86 -18.85 -19.97 23.70
CA LYS A 86 -18.17 -20.86 24.65
C LYS A 86 -19.10 -21.43 25.73
N LYS A 87 -20.04 -20.64 26.25
CA LYS A 87 -21.02 -21.10 27.26
C LYS A 87 -22.02 -22.10 26.68
N GLU A 88 -22.51 -21.87 25.46
CA GLU A 88 -23.42 -22.79 24.75
C GLU A 88 -22.72 -24.12 24.47
N PHE A 89 -21.47 -24.08 24.01
CA PHE A 89 -20.66 -25.27 23.76
C PHE A 89 -20.37 -26.07 25.05
N GLY A 90 -20.12 -25.37 26.17
CA GLY A 90 -19.97 -25.99 27.48
C GLY A 90 -21.24 -26.71 27.93
N LEU A 91 -22.40 -26.07 27.79
CA LEU A 91 -23.70 -26.66 28.15
C LEU A 91 -24.04 -27.87 27.27
N LEU A 92 -23.85 -27.77 25.95
CA LEU A 92 -24.09 -28.88 25.01
C LEU A 92 -23.21 -30.09 25.33
N THR A 93 -21.98 -29.86 25.80
CA THR A 93 -21.08 -30.94 26.21
C THR A 93 -21.51 -31.57 27.53
N LEU A 94 -22.03 -30.78 28.49
CA LEU A 94 -22.57 -31.29 29.76
C LEU A 94 -23.82 -32.17 29.57
N ILE A 95 -24.64 -31.89 28.55
CA ILE A 95 -25.84 -32.66 28.21
C ILE A 95 -25.49 -33.96 27.43
N GLY A 96 -24.20 -34.22 27.17
CA GLY A 96 -23.72 -35.44 26.50
C GLY A 96 -23.37 -35.27 25.01
N GLY A 97 -23.28 -34.04 24.51
CA GLY A 97 -22.83 -33.77 23.14
C GLY A 97 -21.37 -34.17 22.92
N THR A 98 -21.12 -35.02 21.92
CA THR A 98 -19.75 -35.42 21.57
C THR A 98 -18.99 -34.29 20.86
N LYS A 99 -17.66 -34.25 21.02
CA LYS A 99 -16.79 -33.26 20.34
C LYS A 99 -16.95 -33.28 18.81
N SER A 100 -17.20 -34.46 18.23
CA SER A 100 -17.43 -34.63 16.79
C SER A 100 -18.75 -34.01 16.32
N GLN A 101 -19.84 -34.20 17.09
CA GLN A 101 -21.14 -33.58 16.79
C GLN A 101 -21.06 -32.06 16.89
N LEU A 102 -20.35 -31.54 17.89
CA LEU A 102 -20.14 -30.10 18.04
C LEU A 102 -19.33 -29.51 16.87
N GLY A 103 -18.26 -30.19 16.45
CA GLY A 103 -17.47 -29.78 15.29
C GLY A 103 -18.28 -29.76 13.99
N ARG A 104 -19.09 -30.79 13.74
CA ARG A 104 -19.97 -30.85 12.55
C ARG A 104 -21.02 -29.73 12.54
N MET A 105 -21.59 -29.40 13.70
CA MET A 105 -22.52 -28.28 13.83
C MET A 105 -21.86 -26.95 13.47
N ILE A 106 -20.66 -26.70 13.99
CA ILE A 106 -19.90 -25.48 13.73
C ILE A 106 -19.54 -25.33 12.25
N ILE A 107 -19.12 -26.43 11.60
CA ILE A 107 -18.84 -26.41 10.15
C ILE A 107 -20.10 -26.02 9.37
N LEU A 108 -21.24 -26.63 9.66
CA LEU A 108 -22.49 -26.32 8.97
C LEU A 108 -22.92 -24.86 9.15
N GLU A 109 -22.83 -24.33 10.36
CA GLU A 109 -23.15 -22.93 10.65
C GLU A 109 -22.20 -21.97 9.91
N GLN A 110 -20.89 -22.22 9.94
CA GLN A 110 -19.91 -21.37 9.26
C GLN A 110 -20.06 -21.42 7.73
N LEU A 111 -20.31 -22.60 7.15
CA LEU A 111 -20.55 -22.73 5.71
C LEU A 111 -21.85 -22.05 5.27
N MET A 112 -22.93 -22.15 6.06
CA MET A 112 -24.19 -21.43 5.79
C MET A 112 -23.98 -19.92 5.84
N LEU A 113 -23.30 -19.41 6.86
CA LEU A 113 -23.01 -17.98 6.98
C LEU A 113 -22.06 -17.49 5.88
N GLY A 114 -21.04 -18.28 5.54
CA GLY A 114 -20.09 -17.97 4.48
C GLY A 114 -20.76 -17.91 3.12
N SER A 115 -21.68 -18.84 2.81
CA SER A 115 -22.44 -18.81 1.56
C SER A 115 -23.40 -17.62 1.49
N ILE A 116 -24.08 -17.26 2.59
CA ILE A 116 -24.86 -16.01 2.65
C ILE A 116 -23.95 -14.79 2.45
N ALA A 117 -22.77 -14.76 3.07
CA ALA A 117 -21.82 -13.66 2.93
C ALA A 117 -21.27 -13.52 1.50
N ILE A 118 -21.07 -14.63 0.77
CA ILE A 118 -20.68 -14.61 -0.65
C ILE A 118 -21.79 -13.96 -1.50
N VAL A 119 -23.03 -14.39 -1.34
CA VAL A 119 -24.16 -13.85 -2.11
C VAL A 119 -24.35 -12.35 -1.83
N VAL A 120 -24.40 -11.98 -0.54
CA VAL A 120 -24.58 -10.58 -0.11
C VAL A 120 -23.37 -9.73 -0.49
N GLY A 121 -22.15 -10.25 -0.33
CA GLY A 121 -20.90 -9.57 -0.63
C GLY A 121 -20.71 -9.30 -2.13
N ILE A 122 -21.05 -10.27 -2.99
CA ILE A 122 -21.04 -10.06 -4.45
C ILE A 122 -22.13 -9.06 -4.85
N GLY A 123 -23.35 -9.18 -4.31
CA GLY A 123 -24.44 -8.24 -4.59
C GLY A 123 -24.09 -6.80 -4.20
N ALA A 124 -23.60 -6.60 -2.97
CA ALA A 124 -23.11 -5.30 -2.50
C ALA A 124 -21.88 -4.84 -3.29
N GLY A 125 -20.98 -5.75 -3.65
CA GLY A 125 -19.78 -5.48 -4.43
C GLY A 125 -20.11 -4.97 -5.81
N MET A 126 -21.15 -5.51 -6.45
CA MET A 126 -21.64 -5.03 -7.74
C MET A 126 -22.17 -3.59 -7.66
N LEU A 127 -22.92 -3.25 -6.59
CA LEU A 127 -23.38 -1.88 -6.37
C LEU A 127 -22.20 -0.91 -6.14
N CYS A 128 -21.23 -1.31 -5.30
CA CYS A 128 -20.04 -0.52 -5.01
C CYS A 128 -19.07 -0.41 -6.20
N SER A 129 -19.06 -1.38 -7.11
CA SER A 129 -18.17 -1.39 -8.28
C SER A 129 -18.41 -0.19 -9.19
N LYS A 130 -19.65 0.30 -9.29
CA LYS A 130 -19.94 1.53 -10.05
C LYS A 130 -19.19 2.74 -9.48
N LEU A 131 -19.26 2.93 -8.16
CA LEU A 131 -18.57 4.03 -7.48
C LEU A 131 -17.05 3.87 -7.60
N PHE A 132 -16.56 2.63 -7.49
CA PHE A 132 -15.15 2.31 -7.67
C PHE A 132 -14.64 2.67 -9.06
N PHE A 133 -15.36 2.24 -10.11
CA PHE A 133 -15.00 2.51 -11.49
C PHE A 133 -15.04 4.00 -11.80
N GLN A 134 -16.01 4.74 -11.24
CA GLN A 134 -16.07 6.19 -11.39
C GLN A 134 -14.89 6.89 -10.71
N ALA A 135 -14.58 6.53 -9.47
CA ALA A 135 -13.43 7.08 -8.75
C ALA A 135 -12.11 6.79 -9.49
N LEU A 136 -11.97 5.57 -10.01
CA LEU A 136 -10.77 5.16 -10.75
C LEU A 136 -10.68 5.84 -12.12
N SER A 137 -11.81 6.08 -12.81
CA SER A 137 -11.82 6.82 -14.09
C SER A 137 -11.36 8.26 -13.90
N VAL A 138 -11.77 8.92 -12.80
CA VAL A 138 -11.30 10.26 -12.42
C VAL A 138 -9.80 10.23 -12.12
N LEU A 139 -9.34 9.25 -11.33
CA LEU A 139 -7.92 9.11 -10.99
C LEU A 139 -7.04 8.85 -12.23
N LEU A 140 -7.54 8.05 -13.18
CA LEU A 140 -6.85 7.72 -14.43
C LEU A 140 -7.05 8.77 -15.54
N LYS A 141 -7.81 9.85 -15.30
CA LYS A 141 -8.16 10.88 -16.29
C LYS A 141 -8.68 10.29 -17.61
N ILE A 142 -9.52 9.27 -17.53
CA ILE A 142 -10.15 8.65 -18.72
C ILE A 142 -11.43 9.44 -19.03
N ASP A 143 -11.53 9.99 -20.24
CA ASP A 143 -12.66 10.84 -20.68
C ASP A 143 -14.01 10.12 -20.68
N LYS A 144 -14.02 8.78 -20.69
CA LYS A 144 -15.23 7.95 -20.61
C LYS A 144 -15.27 7.16 -19.32
N THR A 145 -16.37 7.28 -18.58
CA THR A 145 -16.64 6.44 -17.42
C THR A 145 -16.72 4.97 -17.84
N LEU A 146 -15.97 4.10 -17.17
CA LEU A 146 -16.05 2.65 -17.38
C LEU A 146 -17.49 2.18 -17.08
N PRO A 147 -18.22 1.61 -18.07
CA PRO A 147 -19.57 1.14 -17.85
C PRO A 147 -19.57 -0.03 -16.86
N LEU A 148 -20.65 -0.20 -16.10
CA LEU A 148 -20.78 -1.38 -15.25
C LEU A 148 -21.08 -2.60 -16.11
N VAL A 149 -20.07 -3.44 -16.37
CA VAL A 149 -20.25 -4.69 -17.12
C VAL A 149 -20.42 -5.87 -16.18
N TRP A 150 -21.45 -6.68 -16.44
CA TRP A 150 -21.63 -7.95 -15.75
C TRP A 150 -20.54 -8.93 -16.16
N ASN A 151 -19.59 -9.20 -15.26
CA ASN A 151 -18.50 -10.12 -15.52
C ASN A 151 -18.66 -11.44 -14.77
N SER A 152 -19.10 -12.47 -15.50
CA SER A 152 -19.30 -13.82 -14.95
C SER A 152 -18.01 -14.44 -14.41
N LYS A 153 -16.84 -14.12 -14.99
CA LYS A 153 -15.55 -14.63 -14.51
C LYS A 153 -15.19 -14.06 -13.14
N ALA A 154 -15.39 -12.75 -12.93
CA ALA A 154 -15.11 -12.10 -11.64
C ALA A 154 -16.00 -12.65 -10.52
N VAL A 155 -17.27 -12.91 -10.81
CA VAL A 155 -18.22 -13.55 -9.88
C VAL A 155 -17.74 -14.94 -9.49
N LEU A 156 -17.39 -15.78 -10.47
CA LEU A 156 -17.03 -17.18 -10.24
C LEU A 156 -15.71 -17.32 -9.48
N ILE A 157 -14.71 -16.49 -9.80
CA ILE A 157 -13.43 -16.45 -9.08
C ILE A 157 -13.64 -16.00 -7.63
N THR A 158 -14.43 -14.94 -7.41
CA THR A 158 -14.72 -14.44 -6.06
C THR A 158 -15.45 -15.49 -5.23
N ALA A 159 -16.47 -16.13 -5.78
CA ALA A 159 -17.20 -17.20 -5.12
C ALA A 159 -16.28 -18.37 -4.79
N GLY A 160 -15.44 -18.82 -5.73
CA GLY A 160 -14.50 -19.92 -5.54
C GLY A 160 -13.46 -19.65 -4.44
N VAL A 161 -12.80 -18.49 -4.49
CA VAL A 161 -11.76 -18.11 -3.52
C VAL A 161 -12.34 -18.05 -2.11
N TYR A 162 -13.47 -17.36 -1.91
CA TYR A 162 -14.07 -17.24 -0.58
C TYR A 162 -14.71 -18.54 -0.10
N PHE A 163 -15.26 -19.37 -1.00
CA PHE A 163 -15.76 -20.69 -0.62
C PHE A 163 -14.63 -21.58 -0.06
N ILE A 164 -13.48 -21.61 -0.74
CA ILE A 164 -12.29 -22.33 -0.26
C ILE A 164 -11.80 -21.74 1.07
N LEU A 165 -11.77 -20.41 1.19
CA LEU A 165 -11.34 -19.71 2.39
C LEU A 165 -12.23 -20.06 3.60
N PHE A 166 -13.56 -20.05 3.44
CA PHE A 166 -14.50 -20.48 4.48
C PHE A 166 -14.37 -21.97 4.81
N LEU A 167 -14.10 -22.82 3.82
CA LEU A 167 -13.87 -24.24 4.05
C LEU A 167 -12.63 -24.46 4.93
N ILE A 168 -11.51 -23.80 4.62
CA ILE A 168 -10.27 -23.86 5.42
C ILE A 168 -10.51 -23.33 6.85
N LEU A 169 -11.21 -22.21 7.00
CA LEU A 169 -11.54 -21.63 8.31
C LEU A 169 -12.42 -22.53 9.17
N SER A 170 -13.39 -23.21 8.53
CA SER A 170 -14.29 -24.13 9.23
C SER A 170 -13.52 -25.33 9.79
N LEU A 171 -12.53 -25.84 9.06
CA LEU A 171 -11.64 -26.89 9.52
C LEU A 171 -10.75 -26.41 10.68
N PHE A 172 -10.19 -25.21 10.56
CA PHE A 172 -9.38 -24.60 11.63
C PHE A 172 -10.19 -24.39 12.93
N SER A 173 -11.48 -24.10 12.79
CA SER A 173 -12.41 -23.93 13.91
C SER A 173 -12.65 -25.22 14.67
N VAL A 174 -12.84 -26.34 13.95
CA VAL A 174 -12.99 -27.65 14.58
C VAL A 174 -11.72 -28.04 15.32
N TRP A 175 -10.56 -27.77 14.74
CA TRP A 175 -9.28 -28.02 15.41
C TRP A 175 -9.12 -27.20 16.70
N THR A 176 -9.48 -25.91 16.65
CA THR A 176 -9.44 -25.00 17.79
C THR A 176 -10.40 -25.44 18.90
N VAL A 177 -11.63 -25.80 18.55
CA VAL A 177 -12.66 -26.22 19.52
C VAL A 177 -12.36 -27.60 20.11
N GLY A 178 -11.77 -28.52 19.34
CA GLY A 178 -11.37 -29.83 19.82
C GLY A 178 -10.33 -29.79 20.96
N ARG A 179 -9.50 -28.74 20.98
CA ARG A 179 -8.45 -28.51 21.99
C ARG A 179 -8.88 -27.69 23.21
N LEU A 180 -10.06 -27.06 23.20
CA LEU A 180 -10.56 -26.33 24.37
C LEU A 180 -10.94 -27.32 25.48
N GLN A 181 -10.14 -27.42 26.54
CA GLN A 181 -10.53 -28.14 27.75
C GLN A 181 -11.62 -27.34 28.49
N ILE A 182 -12.75 -28.01 28.78
CA ILE A 182 -13.94 -27.44 29.43
C ILE A 182 -13.59 -26.80 30.79
N ILE A 183 -12.57 -27.32 31.47
CA ILE A 183 -12.10 -26.85 32.77
C ILE A 183 -11.50 -25.45 32.68
N ASP A 184 -10.73 -25.12 31.65
CA ASP A 184 -10.11 -23.79 31.52
C ASP A 184 -11.15 -22.70 31.27
N LEU A 185 -12.24 -23.03 30.57
CA LEU A 185 -13.36 -22.13 30.28
C LEU A 185 -14.16 -21.74 31.53
N LEU A 186 -14.32 -22.66 32.48
CA LEU A 186 -15.02 -22.42 33.74
C LEU A 186 -14.12 -21.80 34.82
N ARG A 187 -12.80 -22.04 34.74
CA ARG A 187 -11.81 -21.53 35.71
C ARG A 187 -11.36 -20.10 35.40
N GLU A 188 -11.44 -19.64 34.15
CA GLU A 188 -11.15 -18.25 33.74
C GLU A 188 -11.98 -17.21 34.51
N ALA A 189 -13.24 -17.52 34.87
CA ALA A 189 -14.09 -16.61 35.63
C ALA A 189 -13.65 -16.40 37.09
N ARG A 190 -12.78 -17.28 37.62
CA ARG A 190 -12.39 -17.31 39.05
C ARG A 190 -10.93 -16.90 39.30
N LYS A 191 -10.16 -16.53 38.26
CA LYS A 191 -8.77 -16.08 38.42
C LYS A 191 -8.75 -14.65 38.98
N GLN A 192 -8.30 -14.50 40.24
CA GLN A 192 -8.05 -13.19 40.85
C GLN A 192 -7.04 -12.40 40.02
N LYS A 193 -7.37 -11.15 39.69
CA LYS A 193 -6.50 -10.24 38.93
C LYS A 193 -5.35 -9.79 39.83
N VAL A 194 -4.16 -10.32 39.58
CA VAL A 194 -2.92 -9.94 40.28
C VAL A 194 -2.54 -8.50 39.88
N GLU A 195 -2.04 -7.70 40.82
CA GLU A 195 -1.57 -6.34 40.56
C GLU A 195 -0.58 -6.32 39.39
N PRO A 196 -0.76 -5.43 38.39
CA PRO A 196 0.18 -5.37 37.29
C PRO A 196 1.53 -4.80 37.71
N PHE A 197 2.56 -5.65 37.66
CA PHE A 197 3.95 -5.22 37.70
C PHE A 197 4.23 -4.30 36.51
N ALA A 198 4.86 -3.16 36.78
CA ALA A 198 5.24 -2.17 35.77
C ALA A 198 6.72 -1.88 35.97
N PHE A 199 7.52 -2.09 34.93
CA PHE A 199 8.96 -1.85 34.98
C PHE A 199 9.27 -0.51 34.30
N THR A 200 9.64 0.49 35.07
CA THR A 200 9.90 1.86 34.57
C THR A 200 10.99 1.90 33.50
N TRP A 201 12.03 1.05 33.61
CA TRP A 201 13.12 1.02 32.63
C TRP A 201 12.67 0.52 31.24
N LEU A 202 11.71 -0.42 31.16
CA LEU A 202 11.16 -0.88 29.88
C LEU A 202 10.41 0.24 29.13
N CYS A 203 9.84 1.21 29.86
CA CYS A 203 9.22 2.38 29.24
C CYS A 203 10.27 3.26 28.55
N VAL A 204 11.40 3.49 29.21
CA VAL A 204 12.52 4.28 28.65
C VAL A 204 13.08 3.61 27.40
N VAL A 205 13.23 2.28 27.42
CA VAL A 205 13.63 1.51 26.24
C VAL A 205 12.63 1.67 25.11
N GLY A 206 11.33 1.58 25.38
CA GLY A 206 10.28 1.77 24.38
C GLY A 206 10.33 3.15 23.71
N ILE A 207 10.54 4.21 24.50
CA ILE A 207 10.73 5.58 23.98
C ILE A 207 12.01 5.66 23.14
N GLY A 208 13.11 5.09 23.64
CA GLY A 208 14.39 5.03 22.92
C GLY A 208 14.27 4.34 21.57
N CYS A 209 13.56 3.21 21.48
CA CYS A 209 13.33 2.51 20.21
C CYS A 209 12.62 3.40 19.17
N ILE A 210 11.62 4.18 19.58
CA ILE A 210 10.88 5.07 18.67
C ILE A 210 11.75 6.24 18.21
N ILE A 211 12.53 6.84 19.12
CA ILE A 211 13.47 7.92 18.77
C ILE A 211 14.51 7.41 17.78
N VAL A 212 15.12 6.24 18.04
CA VAL A 212 16.10 5.63 17.13
C VAL A 212 15.47 5.31 15.77
N ALA A 213 14.25 4.78 15.72
CA ALA A 213 13.54 4.54 14.47
C ALA A 213 13.36 5.84 13.66
N TYR A 214 13.00 6.95 14.32
CA TYR A 214 12.79 8.24 13.67
C TYR A 214 14.11 8.86 13.18
N VAL A 215 15.18 8.77 13.96
CA VAL A 215 16.52 9.22 13.55
C VAL A 215 17.03 8.43 12.35
N LEU A 216 16.87 7.10 12.37
CA LEU A 216 17.22 6.24 11.23
C LEU A 216 16.41 6.59 10.00
N SER A 217 15.13 6.95 10.15
CA SER A 217 14.25 7.35 9.04
C SER A 217 14.77 8.57 8.27
N PHE A 218 15.46 9.51 8.92
CA PHE A 218 16.03 10.68 8.24
C PHE A 218 17.29 10.36 7.43
N GLN A 219 17.97 9.25 7.72
CA GLN A 219 19.20 8.85 7.05
C GLN A 219 18.94 7.90 5.88
N VAL A 220 17.68 7.55 5.61
CA VAL A 220 17.30 6.62 4.54
C VAL A 220 17.50 7.28 3.18
N THR A 221 18.39 6.68 2.39
CA THR A 221 18.54 6.95 0.95
C THR A 221 17.94 5.79 0.14
N PHE A 222 17.72 5.99 -1.16
CA PHE A 222 17.14 4.96 -2.04
C PHE A 222 17.92 3.63 -2.01
N MET A 223 19.25 3.70 -2.00
CA MET A 223 20.12 2.51 -1.97
C MET A 223 20.01 1.72 -0.66
N ASN A 224 19.84 2.39 0.47
CA ASN A 224 19.79 1.75 1.78
C ASN A 224 18.36 1.45 2.25
N PHE A 225 17.35 1.81 1.44
CA PHE A 225 15.94 1.67 1.79
C PHE A 225 15.58 0.24 2.20
N ILE A 226 15.93 -0.76 1.39
CA ILE A 226 15.59 -2.17 1.67
C ILE A 226 16.20 -2.66 2.99
N ILE A 227 17.42 -2.23 3.30
CA ILE A 227 18.17 -2.69 4.48
C ILE A 227 17.66 -1.98 5.74
N LEU A 228 17.39 -0.67 5.67
CA LEU A 228 16.95 0.14 6.82
C LEU A 228 15.44 0.05 7.10
N PHE A 229 14.63 -0.29 6.10
CA PHE A 229 13.17 -0.40 6.25
C PHE A 229 12.76 -1.41 7.33
N LEU A 230 13.33 -2.62 7.29
CA LEU A 230 12.96 -3.69 8.22
C LEU A 230 13.33 -3.36 9.69
N PRO A 231 14.53 -2.85 10.02
CA PRO A 231 14.87 -2.34 11.34
C PRO A 231 13.94 -1.23 11.83
N ILE A 232 13.63 -0.23 10.98
CA ILE A 232 12.78 0.90 11.35
C ILE A 232 11.39 0.39 11.77
N VAL A 233 10.75 -0.43 10.92
CA VAL A 233 9.44 -1.02 11.21
C VAL A 233 9.48 -1.87 12.48
N GLY A 234 10.52 -2.70 12.64
CA GLY A 234 10.71 -3.54 13.83
C GLY A 234 10.83 -2.72 15.12
N LEU A 235 11.64 -1.66 15.10
CA LEU A 235 11.82 -0.73 16.22
C LEU A 235 10.53 0.03 16.55
N THR A 236 9.77 0.48 15.54
CA THR A 236 8.48 1.14 15.77
C THR A 236 7.46 0.19 16.39
N ILE A 237 7.28 -1.01 15.84
CA ILE A 237 6.33 -2.02 16.38
C ILE A 237 6.73 -2.41 17.81
N GLY A 238 8.01 -2.73 18.04
CA GLY A 238 8.53 -3.10 19.35
C GLY A 238 8.40 -1.96 20.38
N GLY A 239 8.78 -0.74 20.00
CA GLY A 239 8.70 0.45 20.85
C GLY A 239 7.26 0.79 21.24
N THR A 240 6.32 0.77 20.27
CA THR A 240 4.89 0.99 20.55
C THR A 240 4.31 -0.09 21.46
N TYR A 241 4.70 -1.36 21.28
CA TYR A 241 4.27 -2.44 22.17
C TYR A 241 4.73 -2.23 23.62
N LEU A 242 6.00 -1.85 23.82
CA LEU A 242 6.55 -1.56 25.15
C LEU A 242 5.87 -0.34 25.80
N LEU A 243 5.59 0.70 25.01
CA LEU A 243 4.86 1.88 25.50
C LEU A 243 3.46 1.53 25.99
N PHE A 244 2.68 0.75 25.25
CA PHE A 244 1.34 0.40 25.69
C PHE A 244 1.34 -0.58 26.88
N THR A 245 2.26 -1.54 26.92
CA THR A 245 2.29 -2.56 27.98
C THR A 245 2.91 -2.08 29.29
N GLN A 246 3.92 -1.21 29.23
CA GLN A 246 4.65 -0.71 30.39
C GLN A 246 4.41 0.78 30.61
N GLY A 247 4.56 1.59 29.56
CA GLY A 247 4.42 3.05 29.63
C GLY A 247 3.06 3.50 30.15
N SER A 248 1.95 2.92 29.64
CA SER A 248 0.61 3.23 30.13
C SER A 248 0.45 3.05 31.65
N THR A 249 1.01 1.96 32.19
CA THR A 249 0.96 1.69 33.63
C THR A 249 1.91 2.57 34.44
N VAL A 250 3.07 2.95 33.89
CA VAL A 250 4.02 3.86 34.53
C VAL A 250 3.42 5.27 34.63
N VAL A 251 2.79 5.77 33.56
CA VAL A 251 2.11 7.06 33.54
C VAL A 251 1.00 7.09 34.60
N LEU A 252 0.18 6.05 34.67
CA LEU A 252 -0.90 5.98 35.67
C LEU A 252 -0.39 5.85 37.11
N LYS A 253 0.70 5.10 37.35
CA LYS A 253 1.36 5.05 38.67
C LYS A 253 2.01 6.40 39.03
N ALA A 254 2.55 7.14 38.06
CA ALA A 254 3.05 8.49 38.29
C ALA A 254 1.92 9.46 38.67
N LEU A 255 0.73 9.31 38.05
CA LEU A 255 -0.46 10.06 38.44
C LEU A 255 -0.97 9.68 39.83
N GLN A 256 -0.89 8.40 40.24
CA GLN A 256 -1.19 7.98 41.62
C GLN A 256 -0.27 8.63 42.66
N LYS A 257 1.02 8.87 42.32
CA LYS A 257 1.97 9.52 43.25
C LYS A 257 1.62 10.99 43.56
N ARG A 258 0.81 11.66 42.72
CA ARG A 258 0.37 13.04 42.97
C ARG A 258 -0.77 13.08 44.00
N LYS A 259 -0.41 13.12 45.28
CA LYS A 259 -1.34 13.10 46.43
C LYS A 259 -2.51 14.09 46.31
N LYS A 260 -2.27 15.31 45.80
CA LYS A 260 -3.30 16.36 45.66
C LYS A 260 -4.45 16.00 44.71
N SER A 261 -4.19 15.17 43.68
CA SER A 261 -5.19 14.75 42.69
C SER A 261 -5.73 13.34 42.96
N PHE A 262 -4.91 12.47 43.55
CA PHE A 262 -5.29 11.08 43.80
C PHE A 262 -6.35 10.94 44.92
N TYR A 263 -6.21 11.68 46.02
CA TYR A 263 -7.11 11.56 47.18
C TYR A 263 -8.42 12.35 47.04
N THR A 264 -8.63 13.06 45.93
CA THR A 264 -9.89 13.76 45.65
C THR A 264 -10.92 12.77 45.11
N TYR A 265 -12.14 12.76 45.65
CA TYR A 265 -13.23 11.96 45.08
C TYR A 265 -13.60 12.51 43.68
N PRO A 266 -13.76 11.67 42.63
CA PRO A 266 -13.74 10.20 42.60
C PRO A 266 -12.41 9.57 42.11
N ASN A 267 -11.34 10.37 41.99
CA ASN A 267 -10.09 9.99 41.30
C ASN A 267 -9.43 8.74 41.88
N MET A 268 -9.48 8.51 43.19
CA MET A 268 -8.90 7.33 43.84
C MET A 268 -9.45 6.02 43.26
N PHE A 269 -10.77 5.94 43.09
CA PHE A 269 -11.46 4.78 42.54
C PHE A 269 -11.24 4.65 41.03
N VAL A 270 -11.29 5.78 40.31
CA VAL A 270 -11.09 5.81 38.85
C VAL A 270 -9.68 5.38 38.48
N LEU A 271 -8.64 5.95 39.10
CA LEU A 271 -7.23 5.65 38.78
C LEU A 271 -6.88 4.20 39.09
N SER A 272 -7.35 3.67 40.23
CA SER A 272 -7.09 2.28 40.62
C SER A 272 -7.71 1.32 39.61
N ASN A 273 -8.97 1.50 39.23
CA ASN A 273 -9.62 0.69 38.20
C ASN A 273 -9.00 0.88 36.81
N LEU A 274 -8.55 2.09 36.48
CA LEU A 274 -7.97 2.41 35.18
C LEU A 274 -6.62 1.70 34.96
N ILE A 275 -5.78 1.56 35.99
CA ILE A 275 -4.52 0.82 35.89
C ILE A 275 -4.74 -0.63 35.47
N TYR A 276 -5.69 -1.32 36.12
CA TYR A 276 -6.05 -2.70 35.77
C TYR A 276 -6.64 -2.79 34.35
N LYS A 277 -7.58 -1.91 34.01
CA LYS A 277 -8.20 -1.89 32.67
C LYS A 277 -7.19 -1.58 31.57
N MET A 278 -6.23 -0.69 31.81
CA MET A 278 -5.21 -0.32 30.84
C MET A 278 -4.21 -1.46 30.62
N LYS A 279 -3.82 -2.19 31.68
CA LYS A 279 -2.97 -3.39 31.52
C LYS A 279 -3.67 -4.49 30.73
N ASP A 280 -4.92 -4.81 31.09
CA ASP A 280 -5.69 -5.87 30.42
C ASP A 280 -5.92 -5.56 28.93
N ASN A 281 -6.14 -4.29 28.59
CA ASN A 281 -6.41 -3.84 27.23
C ASN A 281 -5.16 -3.32 26.48
N ALA A 282 -3.97 -3.34 27.09
CA ALA A 282 -2.75 -2.78 26.49
C ALA A 282 -2.45 -3.39 25.11
N ARG A 283 -2.63 -4.71 24.97
CA ARG A 283 -2.43 -5.41 23.70
C ARG A 283 -3.42 -4.95 22.63
N PHE A 284 -4.67 -4.69 23.02
CA PHE A 284 -5.70 -4.21 22.12
C PHE A 284 -5.41 -2.77 21.65
N LEU A 285 -5.05 -1.88 22.57
CA LEU A 285 -4.65 -0.50 22.25
C LEU A 285 -3.41 -0.43 21.34
N PHE A 286 -2.44 -1.30 21.57
CA PHE A 286 -1.28 -1.47 20.71
C PHE A 286 -1.67 -1.85 19.28
N VAL A 287 -2.49 -2.90 19.11
CA VAL A 287 -2.94 -3.35 17.78
C VAL A 287 -3.68 -2.26 17.04
N ILE A 288 -4.59 -1.54 17.71
CA ILE A 288 -5.30 -0.40 17.09
C ILE A 288 -4.32 0.67 16.61
N SER A 289 -3.35 1.03 17.46
CA SER A 289 -2.40 2.11 17.13
C SER A 289 -1.52 1.74 15.93
N ILE A 290 -1.07 0.49 15.84
CA ILE A 290 -0.30 0.00 14.69
C ILE A 290 -1.16 0.00 13.43
N ILE A 291 -2.41 -0.46 13.48
CA ILE A 291 -3.30 -0.44 12.33
C ILE A 291 -3.52 1.00 11.85
N THR A 292 -3.82 1.93 12.75
CA THR A 292 -3.98 3.35 12.41
C THR A 292 -2.72 3.95 11.80
N ALA A 293 -1.54 3.63 12.36
CA ALA A 293 -0.26 4.10 11.84
C ALA A 293 0.00 3.55 10.43
N VAL A 294 -0.22 2.27 10.18
CA VAL A 294 -0.04 1.64 8.86
C VAL A 294 -0.97 2.27 7.82
N VAL A 295 -2.25 2.47 8.15
CA VAL A 295 -3.22 3.10 7.25
C VAL A 295 -2.83 4.55 6.95
N SER A 296 -2.46 5.32 7.97
CA SER A 296 -2.06 6.72 7.81
C SER A 296 -0.78 6.85 6.96
N SER A 297 0.22 6.01 7.21
CA SER A 297 1.46 6.00 6.44
C SER A 297 1.21 5.60 4.99
N ALA A 298 0.38 4.58 4.73
CA ALA A 298 0.06 4.16 3.37
C ALA A 298 -0.62 5.28 2.55
N VAL A 299 -1.62 5.97 3.13
CA VAL A 299 -2.28 7.11 2.47
C VAL A 299 -1.32 8.27 2.27
N GLY A 300 -0.50 8.59 3.29
CA GLY A 300 0.50 9.65 3.20
C GLY A 300 1.55 9.40 2.12
N THR A 301 2.11 8.18 2.06
CA THR A 301 3.07 7.81 1.01
C THR A 301 2.46 7.90 -0.39
N LEU A 302 1.22 7.45 -0.58
CA LEU A 302 0.54 7.57 -1.87
C LEU A 302 0.38 9.03 -2.28
N TYR A 303 -0.10 9.89 -1.39
CA TYR A 303 -0.27 11.32 -1.68
C TYR A 303 1.05 12.00 -2.05
N VAL A 304 2.09 11.80 -1.23
CA VAL A 304 3.42 12.39 -1.47
C VAL A 304 4.01 11.85 -2.78
N PHE A 305 3.83 10.57 -3.08
CA PHE A 305 4.30 9.97 -4.32
C PHE A 305 3.61 10.57 -5.55
N PHE A 306 2.28 10.76 -5.51
CA PHE A 306 1.55 11.39 -6.61
C PHE A 306 1.95 12.86 -6.82
N GLU A 307 2.11 13.63 -5.74
CA GLU A 307 2.59 15.02 -5.80
C GLU A 307 4.03 15.10 -6.33
N ASP A 308 4.94 14.28 -5.82
CA ASP A 308 6.33 14.22 -6.27
C ASP A 308 6.43 13.84 -7.76
N MET A 309 5.68 12.83 -8.20
CA MET A 309 5.64 12.44 -9.61
C MET A 309 5.05 13.54 -10.50
N SER A 310 3.99 14.23 -10.05
CA SER A 310 3.37 15.34 -10.79
C SER A 310 4.34 16.52 -10.91
N TYR A 311 4.97 16.89 -9.79
CA TYR A 311 5.99 17.94 -9.75
C TYR A 311 7.19 17.61 -10.63
N LYS A 312 7.72 16.38 -10.55
CA LYS A 312 8.82 15.89 -11.40
C LYS A 312 8.44 15.89 -12.87
N THR A 313 7.22 15.49 -13.21
CA THR A 313 6.76 15.52 -14.60
C THR A 313 6.76 16.95 -15.13
N VAL A 314 6.11 17.90 -14.43
CA VAL A 314 6.06 19.31 -14.86
C VAL A 314 7.45 19.95 -14.96
N THR A 315 8.34 19.64 -14.01
CA THR A 315 9.70 20.20 -13.99
C THR A 315 10.63 19.57 -15.01
N SER A 316 10.45 18.28 -15.34
CA SER A 316 11.35 17.52 -16.22
C SER A 316 10.89 17.49 -17.67
N THR A 317 9.59 17.67 -17.93
CA THR A 317 9.04 17.82 -19.29
C THR A 317 8.50 19.24 -19.49
N PRO A 318 9.35 20.22 -19.82
CA PRO A 318 8.95 21.62 -19.96
C PRO A 318 8.09 21.91 -21.20
N HIS A 319 7.91 20.92 -22.07
CA HIS A 319 7.18 21.06 -23.33
C HIS A 319 5.84 20.31 -23.26
N ALA A 320 4.75 21.01 -23.59
CA ALA A 320 3.42 20.40 -23.67
C ALA A 320 3.28 19.42 -24.85
N ILE A 321 4.03 19.66 -25.93
CA ILE A 321 4.06 18.84 -27.15
C ILE A 321 5.52 18.76 -27.62
N SER A 322 6.00 17.56 -27.93
CA SER A 322 7.30 17.34 -28.56
C SER A 322 7.16 16.35 -29.71
N TYR A 323 7.84 16.61 -30.82
CA TYR A 323 7.99 15.67 -31.93
C TYR A 323 9.46 15.62 -32.33
N GLU A 324 9.92 14.44 -32.76
CA GLU A 324 11.30 14.21 -33.19
C GLU A 324 11.31 13.89 -34.68
N GLU A 325 12.05 14.68 -35.45
CA GLU A 325 12.27 14.43 -36.88
C GLU A 325 13.63 13.72 -37.06
N LYS A 326 13.60 12.52 -37.64
CA LYS A 326 14.82 11.76 -37.90
C LYS A 326 15.48 12.28 -39.16
N GLY A 327 16.49 13.15 -39.00
CA GLY A 327 17.38 13.64 -40.06
C GLY A 327 17.01 15.02 -40.60
N ILE A 328 18.03 15.81 -40.95
CA ILE A 328 17.92 17.24 -41.30
C ILE A 328 17.13 17.46 -42.63
N HIS A 329 16.94 16.42 -43.44
CA HIS A 329 16.35 16.50 -44.80
C HIS A 329 15.47 15.28 -45.20
N THR A 330 14.98 14.50 -44.26
CA THR A 330 14.26 13.24 -44.53
C THR A 330 12.75 13.47 -44.58
N HIS A 331 12.04 12.79 -45.50
CA HIS A 331 10.69 13.11 -45.99
C HIS A 331 9.51 13.11 -44.97
N ASN A 332 9.78 12.92 -43.67
CA ASN A 332 8.78 13.06 -42.61
C ASN A 332 8.80 14.47 -41.97
N VAL A 333 9.11 15.51 -42.75
CA VAL A 333 9.04 16.89 -42.28
C VAL A 333 7.57 17.28 -42.21
N ILE A 334 7.08 17.66 -41.03
CA ILE A 334 5.79 18.34 -40.95
C ILE A 334 5.96 19.66 -41.70
N LYS A 335 5.19 19.89 -42.78
CA LYS A 335 5.28 21.13 -43.57
C LYS A 335 5.42 22.34 -42.65
N GLU A 336 6.47 23.12 -42.87
CA GLU A 336 6.80 24.29 -42.08
C GLU A 336 5.56 25.18 -41.92
N GLY A 337 5.13 25.43 -40.69
CA GLY A 337 3.91 26.18 -40.36
C GLY A 337 2.65 25.36 -40.08
N LYS A 338 2.55 24.10 -40.53
CA LYS A 338 1.37 23.22 -40.23
C LYS A 338 1.25 22.93 -38.73
N THR A 339 2.37 22.80 -38.03
CA THR A 339 2.42 22.66 -36.56
C THR A 339 1.85 23.92 -35.88
N LYS A 340 2.20 25.11 -36.35
CA LYS A 340 1.69 26.39 -35.81
C LYS A 340 0.20 26.54 -36.04
N GLU A 341 -0.29 26.14 -37.20
CA GLU A 341 -1.71 26.14 -37.53
C GLU A 341 -2.52 25.17 -36.64
N LEU A 342 -2.00 23.96 -36.43
CA LEU A 342 -2.61 22.96 -35.53
C LEU A 342 -2.67 23.43 -34.07
N ILE A 343 -1.58 24.04 -33.59
CA ILE A 343 -1.47 24.58 -32.23
C ILE A 343 -2.45 25.74 -32.03
N LYS A 344 -2.52 26.69 -32.98
CA LYS A 344 -3.51 27.79 -32.95
C LYS A 344 -4.94 27.29 -33.00
N LYS A 345 -5.24 26.30 -33.86
CA LYS A 345 -6.59 25.70 -33.97
C LYS A 345 -7.09 25.09 -32.66
N HIS A 346 -6.19 24.61 -31.81
CA HIS A 346 -6.52 24.01 -30.52
C HIS A 346 -6.38 24.99 -29.34
N GLY A 347 -6.27 26.30 -29.59
CA GLY A 347 -6.35 27.35 -28.57
C GLY A 347 -5.04 27.69 -27.85
N PHE A 348 -3.89 27.29 -28.38
CA PHE A 348 -2.58 27.66 -27.84
C PHE A 348 -1.99 28.84 -28.63
N GLU A 349 -2.42 30.07 -28.34
CA GLU A 349 -2.03 31.26 -29.11
C GLU A 349 -0.57 31.70 -28.87
N GLU A 350 0.03 31.37 -27.71
CA GLU A 350 1.39 31.76 -27.31
C GLU A 350 2.34 30.56 -27.11
N ALA A 351 2.31 29.60 -28.04
CA ALA A 351 3.25 28.46 -27.96
C ALA A 351 4.68 28.88 -28.34
N ARG A 352 5.64 28.69 -27.42
CA ARG A 352 7.07 28.84 -27.70
C ARG A 352 7.60 27.60 -28.41
N GLU A 353 8.23 27.82 -29.56
CA GLU A 353 8.90 26.78 -30.34
C GLU A 353 10.39 26.71 -29.98
N VAL A 354 10.88 25.49 -29.77
CA VAL A 354 12.31 25.22 -29.53
C VAL A 354 12.73 24.11 -30.47
N THR A 355 13.64 24.43 -31.38
CA THR A 355 14.23 23.49 -32.34
C THR A 355 15.71 23.37 -32.03
N TYR A 356 16.21 22.14 -31.95
CA TYR A 356 17.60 21.84 -31.66
C TYR A 356 17.98 20.52 -32.33
N VAL A 357 19.26 20.36 -32.60
CA VAL A 357 19.77 19.16 -33.29
C VAL A 357 20.35 18.21 -32.25
N LYS A 358 19.80 16.99 -32.22
CA LYS A 358 20.33 15.89 -31.40
C LYS A 358 21.23 15.00 -32.26
N LEU A 359 22.42 14.70 -31.77
CA LEU A 359 23.23 13.60 -32.30
C LEU A 359 22.81 12.30 -31.59
N PRO A 360 22.43 11.24 -32.33
CA PRO A 360 22.10 9.96 -31.73
C PRO A 360 23.37 9.27 -31.25
N GLY A 361 23.39 8.89 -29.97
CA GLY A 361 24.42 8.06 -29.38
C GLY A 361 23.83 6.84 -28.68
N THR A 362 24.67 5.86 -28.37
CA THR A 362 24.33 4.81 -27.41
C THR A 362 25.30 4.84 -26.24
N GLN A 363 24.73 4.66 -25.04
CA GLN A 363 25.47 4.56 -23.80
C GLN A 363 25.27 3.19 -23.17
N LYS A 364 26.31 2.68 -22.51
CA LYS A 364 26.21 1.51 -21.65
C LYS A 364 25.89 1.95 -20.24
N ILE A 365 24.79 1.45 -19.70
CA ILE A 365 24.37 1.71 -18.33
C ILE A 365 24.26 0.38 -17.60
N THR A 366 24.89 0.28 -16.43
CA THR A 366 24.70 -0.84 -15.52
C THR A 366 23.52 -0.54 -14.60
N MET A 367 22.40 -1.24 -14.78
CA MET A 367 21.27 -1.21 -13.86
C MET A 367 21.12 -2.57 -13.19
N PHE A 368 20.95 -2.60 -11.87
CA PHE A 368 20.75 -3.86 -11.11
C PHE A 368 21.79 -4.96 -11.44
N ASN A 369 23.06 -4.57 -11.61
CA ASN A 369 24.19 -5.44 -11.97
C ASN A 369 24.10 -6.10 -13.37
N SER A 370 23.25 -5.60 -14.27
CA SER A 370 23.20 -5.99 -15.68
C SER A 370 23.51 -4.79 -16.58
N GLU A 371 24.31 -5.00 -17.63
CA GLU A 371 24.62 -3.96 -18.62
C GLU A 371 23.51 -3.85 -19.66
N HIS A 372 23.02 -2.64 -19.88
CA HIS A 372 22.04 -2.31 -20.91
C HIS A 372 22.61 -1.22 -21.82
N GLU A 373 22.52 -1.41 -23.13
CA GLU A 373 22.74 -0.33 -24.10
C GLU A 373 21.45 0.49 -24.21
N MET A 374 21.53 1.78 -23.87
CA MET A 374 20.42 2.71 -23.98
C MET A 374 20.74 3.79 -25.01
N PRO A 375 19.77 4.21 -25.84
CA PRO A 375 19.94 5.38 -26.68
C PRO A 375 20.12 6.63 -25.81
N MET A 376 20.93 7.56 -26.29
CA MET A 376 21.10 8.89 -25.69
C MET A 376 21.14 9.95 -26.78
N ALA A 377 20.69 11.15 -26.45
CA ALA A 377 20.80 12.31 -27.30
C ALA A 377 21.97 13.20 -26.83
N ILE A 378 22.79 13.65 -27.77
CA ILE A 378 23.87 14.60 -27.49
C ILE A 378 23.48 15.95 -28.12
N VAL A 379 23.56 17.02 -27.32
CA VAL A 379 23.22 18.39 -27.71
C VAL A 379 24.43 19.30 -27.54
N SER A 380 24.58 20.29 -28.42
CA SER A 380 25.65 21.29 -28.32
C SER A 380 25.51 22.17 -27.07
N GLU A 381 26.61 22.43 -26.36
CA GLU A 381 26.65 23.32 -25.19
C GLU A 381 26.10 24.72 -25.51
N LYS A 382 26.41 25.23 -26.71
CA LYS A 382 25.96 26.55 -27.15
C LYS A 382 24.43 26.60 -27.28
N GLU A 383 23.82 25.56 -27.84
CA GLU A 383 22.36 25.45 -28.00
C GLU A 383 21.69 25.27 -26.64
N TYR A 384 22.27 24.44 -25.76
CA TYR A 384 21.78 24.25 -24.40
C TYR A 384 21.75 25.56 -23.61
N ASN A 385 22.90 26.27 -23.52
CA ASN A 385 22.99 27.52 -22.76
C ASN A 385 22.12 28.65 -23.35
N ALA A 386 21.95 28.69 -24.67
CA ALA A 386 21.03 29.63 -25.31
C ALA A 386 19.58 29.41 -24.83
N GLU A 387 19.16 28.17 -24.67
CA GLU A 387 17.83 27.85 -24.18
C GLU A 387 17.67 28.08 -22.68
N VAL A 388 18.70 27.82 -21.86
CA VAL A 388 18.72 28.18 -20.41
C VAL A 388 18.40 29.67 -20.23
N ARG A 389 19.13 30.55 -20.93
CA ARG A 389 18.96 32.02 -20.83
C ARG A 389 17.57 32.49 -21.20
N LYS A 390 16.97 31.83 -22.19
CA LYS A 390 15.61 32.14 -22.66
C LYS A 390 14.53 31.58 -21.75
N GLN A 391 14.75 30.45 -21.06
CA GLN A 391 13.74 29.85 -20.16
C GLN A 391 13.67 30.56 -18.80
N LYS A 392 14.77 31.19 -18.32
CA LYS A 392 14.84 31.93 -17.05
C LYS A 392 14.29 31.14 -15.84
N ARG A 393 14.38 29.81 -15.86
CA ARG A 393 13.97 28.94 -14.75
C ARG A 393 15.07 28.89 -13.70
N GLU A 394 14.74 29.16 -12.44
CA GLU A 394 15.72 29.14 -11.33
C GLU A 394 16.43 27.79 -11.15
N GLN A 395 15.78 26.70 -11.55
CA GLN A 395 16.25 25.32 -11.37
C GLN A 395 17.27 24.87 -12.42
N VAL A 396 17.37 25.59 -13.54
CA VAL A 396 18.24 25.24 -14.67
C VAL A 396 19.42 26.21 -14.71
N ARG A 397 20.64 25.68 -14.81
CA ARG A 397 21.87 26.49 -14.87
C ARG A 397 22.61 26.27 -16.18
N GLU A 398 23.36 27.29 -16.59
CA GLU A 398 24.30 27.19 -17.70
C GLU A 398 25.38 26.15 -17.38
N VAL A 399 25.76 25.39 -18.40
CA VAL A 399 26.79 24.37 -18.34
C VAL A 399 28.02 24.89 -19.04
N HIS A 400 29.18 24.74 -18.41
CA HIS A 400 30.47 25.12 -19.01
C HIS A 400 31.38 23.90 -19.01
N ASN A 401 31.61 23.30 -20.18
CA ASN A 401 32.48 22.13 -20.30
C ASN A 401 33.90 22.57 -20.68
N ALA A 402 34.91 21.95 -20.06
CA ALA A 402 36.29 22.03 -20.52
C ALA A 402 36.45 21.27 -21.86
N PRO A 403 37.44 21.61 -22.71
CA PRO A 403 37.70 20.88 -23.95
C PRO A 403 37.87 19.36 -23.70
N GLY A 404 37.10 18.53 -24.40
CA GLY A 404 37.11 17.06 -24.22
C GLY A 404 36.27 16.54 -23.05
N SER A 405 35.49 17.40 -22.38
CA SER A 405 34.54 17.01 -21.34
C SER A 405 33.09 17.23 -21.77
N ALA A 406 32.16 16.50 -21.14
CA ALA A 406 30.72 16.67 -21.33
C ALA A 406 30.00 16.65 -19.98
N THR A 407 28.84 17.28 -19.93
CA THR A 407 27.95 17.22 -18.76
C THR A 407 26.77 16.33 -19.11
N MET A 408 26.56 15.30 -18.31
CA MET A 408 25.38 14.45 -18.42
C MET A 408 24.22 15.14 -17.70
N VAL A 409 23.12 15.35 -18.44
CA VAL A 409 21.86 15.82 -17.86
C VAL A 409 21.09 14.57 -17.45
N ILE A 410 20.94 14.33 -16.14
CA ILE A 410 20.34 13.09 -15.62
C ILE A 410 19.10 13.46 -14.81
N MET A 411 17.95 12.88 -15.14
CA MET A 411 16.79 12.92 -14.24
C MET A 411 17.17 12.30 -12.89
N ASP A 412 16.96 13.03 -11.80
CA ASP A 412 17.44 12.71 -10.44
C ASP A 412 17.24 11.24 -10.01
N MET A 413 16.15 10.61 -10.46
CA MET A 413 15.82 9.21 -10.18
C MET A 413 16.82 8.20 -10.78
N ALA A 414 17.44 8.53 -11.91
CA ALA A 414 18.41 7.67 -12.59
C ALA A 414 19.84 7.87 -12.07
N ASN A 415 20.16 9.03 -11.48
CA ASN A 415 21.49 9.32 -10.95
C ASN A 415 21.85 8.40 -9.76
N ASP A 416 20.86 8.10 -8.91
CA ASP A 416 21.02 7.13 -7.81
C ASP A 416 21.03 5.68 -8.29
N MET A 417 20.36 5.35 -9.41
CA MET A 417 20.33 3.99 -9.95
C MET A 417 21.55 3.65 -10.82
N MET A 418 22.11 4.64 -11.51
CA MET A 418 23.24 4.48 -12.41
C MET A 418 24.56 4.63 -11.64
N LYS A 419 25.25 3.51 -11.40
CA LYS A 419 26.62 3.52 -10.85
C LYS A 419 27.63 4.00 -11.90
N ILE A 420 27.62 5.30 -12.21
CA ILE A 420 28.58 5.89 -13.14
C ILE A 420 29.87 6.20 -12.37
N ASP A 421 30.94 5.46 -12.64
CA ASP A 421 32.28 5.76 -12.13
C ASP A 421 32.85 6.95 -12.89
N ARG A 422 32.81 8.13 -12.26
CA ARG A 422 33.24 9.40 -12.85
C ARG A 422 34.76 9.60 -12.82
N SER A 423 35.51 8.66 -12.21
CA SER A 423 36.97 8.71 -12.19
C SER A 423 37.59 8.20 -13.49
N LYS A 424 36.80 7.55 -14.36
CA LYS A 424 37.23 7.02 -15.65
C LYS A 424 36.57 7.79 -16.80
N PRO A 425 37.22 7.85 -17.99
CA PRO A 425 36.59 8.36 -19.19
C PRO A 425 35.33 7.55 -19.51
N TYR A 426 34.24 8.23 -19.80
CA TYR A 426 32.96 7.61 -20.16
C TYR A 426 32.94 7.31 -21.66
N GLU A 427 32.66 6.05 -22.02
CA GLU A 427 32.60 5.62 -23.42
C GLU A 427 31.19 5.82 -24.00
N ILE A 428 31.10 6.60 -25.07
CA ILE A 428 29.87 6.86 -25.81
C ILE A 428 30.08 6.40 -27.25
N LYS A 429 29.12 5.68 -27.82
CA LYS A 429 29.14 5.35 -29.25
C LYS A 429 28.36 6.41 -30.02
N ILE A 430 29.02 7.13 -30.93
CA ILE A 430 28.39 8.11 -31.82
C ILE A 430 28.57 7.57 -33.25
N ASN A 431 27.48 7.36 -33.98
CA ASN A 431 27.51 6.79 -35.34
C ASN A 431 28.36 5.50 -35.48
N GLY A 432 28.39 4.65 -34.44
CA GLY A 432 29.15 3.40 -34.43
C GLY A 432 30.63 3.52 -34.06
N GLN A 433 31.16 4.73 -33.84
CA GLN A 433 32.51 4.94 -33.32
C GLN A 433 32.48 5.22 -31.81
N THR A 434 33.33 4.53 -31.05
CA THR A 434 33.49 4.78 -29.61
C THR A 434 34.33 6.03 -29.39
N GLN A 435 33.78 7.00 -28.66
CA GLN A 435 34.49 8.17 -28.17
C GLN A 435 34.52 8.16 -26.64
N SER A 436 35.68 8.47 -26.07
CA SER A 436 35.86 8.57 -24.62
C SER A 436 35.80 10.03 -24.19
N VAL A 437 34.91 10.35 -23.26
CA VAL A 437 34.66 11.73 -22.79
C VAL A 437 34.70 11.78 -21.27
N GLN A 438 35.35 12.80 -20.69
CA GLN A 438 35.33 12.99 -19.25
C GLN A 438 34.01 13.63 -18.81
N LEU A 439 33.29 13.03 -17.86
CA LEU A 439 32.03 13.57 -17.36
C LEU A 439 32.23 14.58 -16.23
N ASN A 440 31.62 15.76 -16.39
CA ASN A 440 31.52 16.78 -15.35
C ASN A 440 30.38 16.47 -14.36
N LYS A 441 30.19 17.31 -13.32
CA LYS A 441 29.07 17.15 -12.38
C LYS A 441 27.73 17.22 -13.14
N PRO A 442 26.84 16.22 -12.98
CA PRO A 442 25.58 16.21 -13.72
C PRO A 442 24.66 17.34 -13.28
N THR A 443 23.81 17.77 -14.19
CA THR A 443 22.67 18.64 -13.89
C THR A 443 21.40 17.78 -13.77
N SER A 444 20.64 18.00 -12.70
CA SER A 444 19.42 17.22 -12.39
C SER A 444 18.17 17.67 -13.15
N PHE A 445 18.26 18.80 -13.85
CA PHE A 445 17.16 19.42 -14.59
C PHE A 445 17.56 19.60 -16.05
N SER A 446 16.72 19.10 -16.95
CA SER A 446 16.89 19.27 -18.39
C SER A 446 16.11 20.47 -18.91
N VAL A 447 16.71 21.14 -19.89
CA VAL A 447 16.10 22.21 -20.69
C VAL A 447 15.25 21.63 -21.82
N PHE A 448 15.56 20.40 -22.23
CA PHE A 448 15.02 19.68 -23.36
C PHE A 448 14.35 18.37 -22.91
N ASN A 449 13.33 17.92 -23.62
CA ASN A 449 12.76 16.57 -23.41
C ASN A 449 13.77 15.49 -23.85
N ASP A 450 13.82 14.39 -23.09
CA ASP A 450 14.36 13.10 -23.55
C ASP A 450 13.23 12.17 -23.99
#